data_AF-A0A969ZGZ5-F1
#
_entry.id   AF-A0A969ZGZ5-F1
#
_cell.length_a   1.000
_cell.length_b   1.000
_cell.length_c   1.000
_cell.angle_alpha   90.00
_cell.angle_beta   90.00
_cell.angle_gamma   90.00
#
_symmetry.space_group_name_H-M   'P 1'
#
loop_
_entity.id
_entity.type
_entity.pdbx_description
1 polymer ?
#
loop_
_entity_poly.entity_id
_entity_poly.type
_entity_poly.pdbx_seq_one_letter_code
_entity_poly.pdbx_strand_id
1 'polypeptide(L)'
;MKREFKVLSTVLYMMLLCIFLGACGNSENAYFKGQYLYMDGTEYIEATGLYKESNTIVGKTSDDYTIYEVDGDSEHNYIVIRSFFDQNLYVRKDYVKDKTVIEALCFNQSTSKFVYDESFIDSFIKELLEDESILEIDNNTLMSYRTSGIDVYIKYANDSVSEYCGSIIYDGSKYLYFNAQNSTTILVSEEEKKMLEKFEILKK
;
A
#
# COMPACT_ATOMS: atom_id res chain seq x y z
N MET A 1 12.14 -54.12 -24.55
CA MET A 1 12.41 -53.56 -23.21
C MET A 1 13.14 -52.22 -23.17
N LYS A 2 14.47 -52.10 -23.36
CA LYS A 2 15.17 -50.80 -23.15
C LYS A 2 14.73 -49.66 -24.08
N ARG A 3 14.38 -49.97 -25.33
CA ARG A 3 13.94 -48.97 -26.33
C ARG A 3 12.51 -48.50 -26.09
N GLU A 4 11.62 -49.42 -25.71
CA GLU A 4 10.22 -49.14 -25.39
C GLU A 4 10.08 -48.29 -24.12
N PHE A 5 10.89 -48.57 -23.10
CA PHE A 5 10.91 -47.77 -21.86
C PHE A 5 11.35 -46.32 -22.11
N LYS A 6 12.28 -46.12 -23.04
CA LYS A 6 12.79 -44.79 -23.43
C LYS A 6 11.77 -43.99 -24.24
N VAL A 7 10.95 -44.67 -25.04
CA VAL A 7 9.84 -44.05 -25.79
C VAL A 7 8.71 -43.67 -24.82
N LEU A 8 8.35 -44.58 -23.90
CA LEU A 8 7.33 -44.33 -22.89
C LEU A 8 7.69 -43.16 -21.97
N SER A 9 8.96 -43.07 -21.53
CA SER A 9 9.44 -41.95 -20.70
C SER A 9 9.42 -40.61 -21.45
N THR A 10 9.76 -40.61 -22.73
CA THR A 10 9.77 -39.40 -23.56
C THR A 10 8.35 -38.89 -23.80
N VAL A 11 7.42 -39.81 -24.06
CA VAL A 11 6.00 -39.48 -24.28
C VAL A 11 5.35 -38.97 -22.98
N LEU A 12 5.65 -39.57 -21.83
CA LEU A 12 5.18 -39.07 -20.53
C LEU A 12 5.76 -37.69 -20.21
N TYR A 13 7.05 -37.46 -20.50
CA TYR A 13 7.70 -36.16 -20.32
C TYR A 13 7.08 -35.08 -21.21
N MET A 14 6.80 -35.39 -22.48
CA MET A 14 6.13 -34.49 -23.41
C MET A 14 4.69 -34.17 -22.97
N MET A 15 3.94 -35.16 -22.48
CA MET A 15 2.59 -34.92 -21.94
C MET A 15 2.62 -34.05 -20.69
N LEU A 16 3.54 -34.30 -19.75
CA LEU A 16 3.73 -33.45 -18.57
C LEU A 16 4.14 -32.03 -18.97
N LEU A 17 5.03 -31.88 -19.94
CA LEU A 17 5.43 -30.58 -20.49
C LEU A 17 4.25 -29.86 -21.16
N CYS A 18 3.43 -30.54 -21.94
CA CYS A 18 2.24 -29.97 -22.56
C CYS A 18 1.17 -29.58 -21.53
N ILE A 19 1.01 -30.35 -20.45
CA ILE A 19 0.12 -29.99 -19.33
C ILE A 19 0.67 -28.77 -18.58
N PHE A 20 1.99 -28.72 -18.34
CA PHE A 20 2.66 -27.58 -17.70
C PHE A 20 2.56 -26.30 -18.55
N LEU A 21 2.80 -26.41 -19.86
CA LEU A 21 2.65 -25.31 -20.81
C LEU A 21 1.19 -24.89 -21.02
N GLY A 22 0.25 -25.84 -20.97
CA GLY A 22 -1.19 -25.56 -21.02
C GLY A 22 -1.71 -24.90 -19.74
N ALA A 23 -1.16 -25.25 -18.58
CA ALA A 23 -1.43 -24.58 -17.31
C ALA A 23 -0.82 -23.17 -17.27
N CYS A 24 0.38 -22.98 -17.83
CA CYS A 24 0.96 -21.63 -18.03
C CYS A 24 0.25 -20.82 -19.12
N GLY A 25 -0.50 -21.46 -20.04
CA GLY A 25 -1.26 -20.80 -21.10
C GLY A 25 -2.67 -20.35 -20.70
N ASN A 26 -3.12 -20.76 -19.51
CA ASN A 26 -4.34 -20.26 -18.86
C ASN A 26 -4.06 -19.17 -17.82
N SER A 27 -2.82 -18.66 -17.74
CA SER A 27 -2.49 -17.62 -16.77
C SER A 27 -3.26 -16.34 -17.11
N GLU A 28 -3.98 -15.87 -16.11
CA GLU A 28 -4.69 -14.60 -16.04
C GLU A 28 -3.88 -13.48 -16.75
N ASN A 29 -4.40 -12.98 -17.87
CA ASN A 29 -3.68 -11.99 -18.68
C ASN A 29 -3.86 -10.62 -18.06
N ALA A 30 -2.87 -10.16 -17.28
CA ALA A 30 -2.78 -8.75 -16.97
C ALA A 30 -2.09 -7.97 -18.11
N TYR A 31 -2.54 -6.75 -18.36
CA TYR A 31 -2.02 -5.89 -19.43
C TYR A 31 -2.27 -4.42 -19.11
N PHE A 32 -1.50 -3.54 -19.72
CA PHE A 32 -1.73 -2.10 -19.63
C PHE A 32 -2.56 -1.58 -20.78
N LYS A 33 -3.50 -0.67 -20.47
CA LYS A 33 -4.18 0.16 -21.47
C LYS A 33 -4.06 1.62 -21.06
N GLY A 34 -3.07 2.30 -21.64
CA GLY A 34 -2.65 3.63 -21.17
C GLY A 34 -1.94 3.51 -19.83
N GLN A 35 -2.42 4.26 -18.82
CA GLN A 35 -1.88 4.24 -17.45
C GLN A 35 -2.54 3.19 -16.53
N TYR A 36 -3.55 2.47 -17.03
CA TYR A 36 -4.34 1.54 -16.23
C TYR A 36 -3.86 0.12 -16.42
N LEU A 37 -3.70 -0.61 -15.31
CA LEU A 37 -3.48 -2.04 -15.31
C LEU A 37 -4.83 -2.74 -15.38
N TYR A 38 -4.95 -3.78 -16.20
CA TYR A 38 -6.09 -4.69 -16.20
C TYR A 38 -5.59 -6.07 -15.82
N MET A 39 -6.30 -6.81 -14.97
CA MET A 39 -6.08 -8.23 -14.67
C MET A 39 -7.44 -8.93 -14.78
N ASP A 40 -7.55 -9.93 -15.66
CA ASP A 40 -8.82 -10.61 -15.98
C ASP A 40 -9.99 -9.67 -16.31
N GLY A 41 -9.68 -8.57 -17.00
CA GLY A 41 -10.65 -7.54 -17.35
C GLY A 41 -11.03 -6.60 -16.19
N THR A 42 -10.53 -6.85 -14.98
CA THR A 42 -10.68 -5.96 -13.82
C THR A 42 -9.65 -4.84 -13.89
N GLU A 43 -10.09 -3.59 -13.73
CA GLU A 43 -9.24 -2.40 -13.80
C GLU A 43 -8.60 -2.08 -12.44
N TYR A 44 -7.31 -1.80 -12.47
CA TYR A 44 -6.50 -1.38 -11.33
C TYR A 44 -5.85 -0.03 -11.61
N ILE A 45 -5.78 0.80 -10.57
CA ILE A 45 -5.20 2.15 -10.59
C ILE A 45 -3.95 2.20 -9.73
N GLU A 46 -2.96 2.97 -10.16
CA GLU A 46 -1.76 3.21 -9.37
C GLU A 46 -2.12 3.87 -8.03
N ALA A 47 -1.50 3.39 -6.95
CA ALA A 47 -1.72 3.86 -5.60
C ALA A 47 -0.40 4.04 -4.87
N THR A 48 -0.44 4.86 -3.83
CA THR A 48 0.65 5.02 -2.87
C THR A 48 0.16 4.65 -1.49
N GLY A 49 1.04 4.10 -0.68
CA GLY A 49 0.68 3.64 0.65
C GLY A 49 1.64 2.58 1.15
N LEU A 50 1.60 2.33 2.45
CA LEU A 50 2.26 1.20 3.05
C LEU A 50 1.34 -0.01 2.95
N TYR A 51 1.92 -1.13 2.57
CA TYR A 51 1.21 -2.38 2.45
C TYR A 51 2.13 -3.47 2.98
N LYS A 52 1.51 -4.51 3.53
CA LYS A 52 2.21 -5.77 3.67
C LYS A 52 2.36 -6.33 2.27
N GLU A 53 3.58 -6.66 1.88
CA GLU A 53 3.83 -7.26 0.57
C GLU A 53 2.95 -8.51 0.42
N SER A 54 2.04 -8.48 -0.57
CA SER A 54 1.22 -9.64 -0.90
C SER A 54 2.08 -10.68 -1.60
N ASN A 55 1.59 -11.91 -1.66
CA ASN A 55 2.19 -12.94 -2.50
C ASN A 55 2.01 -12.63 -4.01
N THR A 56 1.18 -11.62 -4.35
CA THR A 56 0.86 -11.21 -5.72
C THR A 56 1.90 -10.23 -6.27
N ILE A 57 2.85 -10.73 -7.07
CA ILE A 57 3.91 -9.93 -7.70
C ILE A 57 3.83 -10.02 -9.22
N VAL A 58 3.53 -8.91 -9.88
CA VAL A 58 3.59 -8.80 -11.35
C VAL A 58 5.01 -8.39 -11.78
N GLY A 59 5.67 -9.23 -12.59
CA GLY A 59 6.98 -8.94 -13.16
C GLY A 59 6.92 -8.09 -14.44
N LYS A 60 7.67 -6.99 -14.51
CA LYS A 60 7.87 -6.24 -15.76
C LYS A 60 9.11 -6.78 -16.49
N THR A 61 8.97 -7.24 -17.73
CA THR A 61 10.13 -7.65 -18.57
C THR A 61 10.54 -6.53 -19.53
N SER A 62 11.67 -6.71 -20.21
CA SER A 62 12.24 -5.74 -21.16
C SER A 62 11.37 -5.48 -22.39
N ASP A 63 10.52 -6.45 -22.75
CA ASP A 63 9.81 -6.48 -24.04
C ASP A 63 8.29 -6.59 -23.89
N ASP A 64 7.78 -7.01 -22.72
CA ASP A 64 6.35 -7.00 -22.37
C ASP A 64 6.12 -7.16 -20.84
N TYR A 65 4.93 -6.86 -20.34
CA TYR A 65 4.57 -7.17 -18.95
C TYR A 65 4.24 -8.66 -18.83
N THR A 66 5.09 -9.46 -18.20
CA THR A 66 4.81 -10.89 -17.96
C THR A 66 4.43 -11.08 -16.50
N ILE A 67 3.15 -11.30 -16.26
CA ILE A 67 2.62 -11.54 -14.92
C ILE A 67 3.02 -12.94 -14.48
N TYR A 68 3.68 -13.00 -13.33
CA TYR A 68 3.82 -14.24 -12.60
C TYR A 68 2.67 -14.26 -11.58
N GLU A 69 1.64 -15.04 -11.87
CA GLU A 69 0.66 -15.42 -10.86
C GLU A 69 1.37 -16.31 -9.82
N VAL A 70 1.26 -15.99 -8.53
CA VAL A 70 1.40 -17.00 -7.46
C VAL A 70 0.43 -16.65 -6.33
N ASP A 71 -0.68 -17.37 -6.33
CA ASP A 71 -1.52 -17.83 -5.22
C ASP A 71 -1.28 -17.20 -3.83
N GLY A 72 -2.35 -16.59 -3.27
CA GLY A 72 -2.49 -16.49 -1.81
C GLY A 72 -2.82 -15.12 -1.20
N ASP A 73 -3.68 -14.31 -1.81
CA ASP A 73 -4.44 -13.31 -1.04
C ASP A 73 -5.93 -13.41 -1.39
N SER A 74 -6.75 -13.90 -0.47
CA SER A 74 -8.20 -14.05 -0.68
C SER A 74 -8.91 -12.71 -0.91
N GLU A 75 -8.27 -11.58 -0.62
CA GLU A 75 -8.90 -10.27 -0.64
C GLU A 75 -8.75 -9.52 -1.97
N HIS A 76 -7.81 -9.91 -2.86
CA HIS A 76 -7.58 -9.41 -4.25
C HIS A 76 -7.85 -7.92 -4.52
N ASN A 77 -7.74 -7.05 -3.52
CA ASN A 77 -8.05 -5.62 -3.62
C ASN A 77 -6.84 -4.80 -4.08
N TYR A 78 -5.65 -5.40 -4.13
CA TYR A 78 -4.42 -4.77 -4.62
C TYR A 78 -3.48 -5.77 -5.31
N ILE A 79 -2.62 -5.22 -6.15
CA ILE A 79 -1.57 -5.91 -6.91
C ILE A 79 -0.29 -5.09 -6.77
N VAL A 80 0.83 -5.76 -6.53
CA VAL A 80 2.15 -5.11 -6.55
C VAL A 80 2.83 -5.44 -7.87
N ILE A 81 3.15 -4.42 -8.66
CA ILE A 81 4.01 -4.57 -9.82
C ILE A 81 5.44 -4.29 -9.40
N ARG A 82 6.34 -5.26 -9.62
CA ARG A 82 7.76 -5.09 -9.36
C ARG A 82 8.59 -5.44 -10.60
N SER A 83 9.57 -4.59 -10.86
CA SER A 83 10.67 -4.82 -11.79
C SER A 83 11.98 -4.69 -11.01
N PHE A 84 13.12 -5.00 -11.65
CA PHE A 84 14.43 -4.75 -11.05
C PHE A 84 14.68 -3.25 -10.76
N PHE A 85 13.96 -2.35 -11.43
CA PHE A 85 14.14 -0.90 -11.34
C PHE A 85 12.95 -0.16 -10.72
N ASP A 86 11.75 -0.75 -10.71
CA ASP A 86 10.50 -0.09 -10.34
C ASP A 86 9.68 -0.96 -9.37
N GLN A 87 9.10 -0.36 -8.34
CA GLN A 87 8.08 -0.98 -7.50
C GLN A 87 6.87 -0.06 -7.47
N ASN A 88 5.78 -0.46 -8.13
CA ASN A 88 4.56 0.31 -8.24
C ASN A 88 3.40 -0.49 -7.65
N LEU A 89 2.60 0.15 -6.80
CA LEU A 89 1.43 -0.44 -6.17
C LEU A 89 0.18 -0.09 -6.99
N TYR A 90 -0.69 -1.06 -7.20
CA TYR A 90 -1.96 -0.89 -7.90
C TYR A 90 -3.10 -1.42 -7.05
N VAL A 91 -4.21 -0.70 -6.97
CA VAL A 91 -5.42 -1.12 -6.25
C VAL A 91 -6.57 -1.27 -7.21
N ARG A 92 -7.47 -2.22 -6.93
CA ARG A 92 -8.66 -2.45 -7.73
C ARG A 92 -9.53 -1.18 -7.71
N LYS A 93 -9.90 -0.66 -8.88
CA LYS A 93 -10.52 0.66 -9.03
C LYS A 93 -11.88 0.79 -8.37
N ASP A 94 -12.68 -0.28 -8.41
CA ASP A 94 -14.03 -0.34 -7.84
C ASP A 94 -14.06 -0.89 -6.41
N TYR A 95 -12.90 -1.10 -5.79
CA TYR A 95 -12.82 -1.54 -4.40
C TYR A 95 -13.28 -0.41 -3.45
N VAL A 96 -14.30 -0.72 -2.65
CA VAL A 96 -14.87 0.21 -1.67
C VAL A 96 -14.33 -0.11 -0.29
N LYS A 97 -13.59 0.84 0.26
CA LYS A 97 -13.02 0.79 1.60
C LYS A 97 -14.09 1.05 2.64
N ASP A 98 -14.06 0.30 3.74
CA ASP A 98 -14.86 0.63 4.91
C ASP A 98 -14.10 1.65 5.76
N LYS A 99 -14.40 2.93 5.54
CA LYS A 99 -13.77 4.03 6.27
C LYS A 99 -14.30 4.20 7.69
N THR A 100 -15.23 3.36 8.13
CA THR A 100 -15.83 3.46 9.48
C THR A 100 -15.00 2.76 10.55
N VAL A 101 -14.12 1.84 10.15
CA VAL A 101 -13.28 1.07 11.08
C VAL A 101 -11.81 1.25 10.73
N ILE A 102 -11.12 1.99 11.59
CA ILE A 102 -9.67 2.18 11.53
C ILE A 102 -9.02 1.07 12.35
N GLU A 103 -8.20 0.25 11.71
CA GLU A 103 -7.47 -0.85 12.34
C GLU A 103 -6.17 -0.38 12.97
N ALA A 104 -5.45 0.52 12.29
CA ALA A 104 -4.16 1.00 12.75
C ALA A 104 -3.77 2.37 12.17
N LEU A 105 -2.87 3.04 12.88
CA LEU A 105 -2.11 4.17 12.38
C LEU A 105 -0.68 3.75 12.05
N CYS A 106 -0.14 4.24 10.94
CA CYS A 106 1.27 4.05 10.61
C CYS A 106 2.01 5.38 10.52
N PHE A 107 3.21 5.42 11.08
CA PHE A 107 4.04 6.62 11.16
C PHE A 107 5.37 6.42 10.43
N ASN A 108 5.63 7.28 9.44
CA ASN A 108 6.79 7.26 8.55
C ASN A 108 6.88 6.01 7.65
N GLN A 109 7.02 6.23 6.33
CA GLN A 109 7.11 5.12 5.37
C GLN A 109 8.31 4.20 5.63
N SER A 110 9.42 4.75 6.09
CA SER A 110 10.69 4.03 6.23
C SER A 110 10.76 3.11 7.45
N THR A 111 10.02 3.42 8.51
CA THR A 111 10.09 2.66 9.77
C THR A 111 8.95 1.65 9.91
N SER A 112 7.88 1.78 9.12
CA SER A 112 6.73 0.85 9.07
C SER A 112 6.17 0.51 10.46
N LYS A 113 6.20 1.47 11.40
CA LYS A 113 5.66 1.27 12.76
C LYS A 113 4.15 1.43 12.71
N PHE A 114 3.43 0.34 12.98
CA PHE A 114 1.98 0.36 13.14
C PHE A 114 1.61 0.45 14.61
N VAL A 115 0.65 1.32 14.92
CA VAL A 115 0.02 1.46 16.23
C VAL A 115 -1.42 0.95 16.12
N TYR A 116 -1.72 -0.12 16.85
CA TYR A 116 -3.03 -0.79 16.88
C TYR A 116 -3.83 -0.50 18.17
N ASP A 117 -3.39 0.49 18.96
CA ASP A 117 -4.03 0.83 20.22
C ASP A 117 -5.30 1.65 19.95
N GLU A 118 -6.47 1.01 20.12
CA GLU A 118 -7.79 1.59 19.88
C GLU A 118 -7.99 2.92 20.63
N SER A 119 -7.55 3.00 21.88
CA SER A 119 -7.70 4.23 22.67
C SER A 119 -6.89 5.40 22.12
N PHE A 120 -5.70 5.11 21.58
CA PHE A 120 -4.88 6.11 20.91
C PHE A 120 -5.46 6.51 19.56
N ILE A 121 -5.91 5.53 18.76
CA ILE A 121 -6.53 5.77 17.45
C ILE A 121 -7.76 6.66 17.63
N ASP A 122 -8.65 6.33 18.55
CA ASP A 122 -9.86 7.11 18.82
C ASP A 122 -9.55 8.56 19.22
N SER A 123 -8.58 8.78 20.12
CA SER A 123 -8.16 10.12 20.52
C SER A 123 -7.54 10.89 19.35
N PHE A 124 -6.58 10.28 18.67
CA PHE A 124 -5.82 10.92 17.60
C PHE A 124 -6.71 11.23 16.38
N ILE A 125 -7.56 10.29 15.96
CA ILE A 125 -8.43 10.46 14.79
C ILE A 125 -9.50 11.52 15.07
N LYS A 126 -10.19 11.43 16.21
CA LYS A 126 -11.31 12.32 16.52
C LYS A 126 -10.87 13.76 16.80
N GLU A 127 -9.71 13.94 17.44
CA GLU A 127 -9.22 15.27 17.80
C GLU A 127 -8.41 15.91 16.68
N LEU A 128 -7.65 15.14 15.88
CA LEU A 128 -6.79 15.74 14.85
C LEU A 128 -7.31 15.63 13.42
N LEU A 129 -8.17 14.67 13.09
CA LEU A 129 -8.69 14.56 11.71
C LEU A 129 -10.05 15.22 11.52
N GLU A 130 -10.83 15.34 12.59
CA GLU A 130 -12.18 15.90 12.55
C GLU A 130 -12.25 17.36 13.07
N ASP A 131 -11.19 17.87 13.72
CA ASP A 131 -11.17 19.25 14.21
C ASP A 131 -10.98 20.27 13.08
N GLU A 132 -11.86 21.28 13.07
CA GLU A 132 -11.88 22.39 12.10
C GLU A 132 -11.05 23.60 12.57
N SER A 133 -10.22 23.46 13.61
CA SER A 133 -9.36 24.53 14.15
C SER A 133 -8.18 24.87 13.23
N ILE A 134 -8.47 25.46 12.06
CA ILE A 134 -7.50 25.74 11.01
C ILE A 134 -6.50 26.83 11.45
N LEU A 135 -5.21 26.50 11.35
CA LEU A 135 -4.10 27.45 11.38
C LEU A 135 -3.74 27.86 9.94
N GLU A 136 -3.67 29.16 9.69
CA GLU A 136 -3.13 29.69 8.43
C GLU A 136 -1.60 29.54 8.42
N ILE A 137 -1.09 28.74 7.50
CA ILE A 137 0.35 28.57 7.24
C ILE A 137 0.61 28.84 5.77
N ASP A 138 1.69 29.54 5.44
CA ASP A 138 2.03 29.80 4.05
C ASP A 138 2.48 28.52 3.31
N ASN A 139 2.19 28.47 2.01
CA ASN A 139 2.44 27.28 1.19
C ASN A 139 3.92 26.87 1.11
N ASN A 140 4.87 27.81 1.19
CA ASN A 140 6.29 27.47 1.11
C ASN A 140 6.75 26.77 2.37
N THR A 141 6.32 27.28 3.52
CA THR A 141 6.51 26.68 4.84
C THR A 141 5.87 25.29 4.88
N LEU A 142 4.63 25.15 4.38
CA LEU A 142 3.95 23.86 4.28
C LEU A 142 4.75 22.84 3.44
N MET A 143 5.24 23.24 2.27
CA MET A 143 6.05 22.37 1.39
C MET A 143 7.38 21.97 2.03
N SER A 144 8.02 22.86 2.78
CA SER A 144 9.26 22.55 3.53
C SER A 144 9.02 21.55 4.66
N TYR A 145 7.82 21.55 5.23
CA TYR A 145 7.45 20.65 6.30
C TYR A 145 7.04 19.26 5.80
N ARG A 146 6.42 19.15 4.62
CA ARG A 146 6.10 17.84 4.01
C ARG A 146 7.34 16.98 3.74
N THR A 147 8.51 17.58 3.55
CA THR A 147 9.76 16.83 3.31
C THR A 147 10.52 16.45 4.57
N SER A 148 10.13 16.97 5.74
CA SER A 148 10.84 16.78 7.02
C SER A 148 9.96 16.29 8.16
N GLY A 149 8.64 16.23 7.96
CA GLY A 149 7.67 15.74 8.93
C GLY A 149 7.58 14.22 9.01
N ILE A 150 6.87 13.74 10.03
CA ILE A 150 6.52 12.33 10.21
C ILE A 150 5.22 12.09 9.48
N ASP A 151 5.27 11.36 8.36
CA ASP A 151 4.05 10.99 7.64
C ASP A 151 3.15 10.10 8.47
N VAL A 152 1.84 10.30 8.32
CA VAL A 152 0.79 9.54 8.98
C VAL A 152 -0.07 8.86 7.93
N TYR A 153 -0.26 7.55 8.10
CA TYR A 153 -1.09 6.72 7.25
C TYR A 153 -2.18 6.04 8.09
N ILE A 154 -3.36 5.84 7.49
CA ILE A 154 -4.49 5.14 8.10
C ILE A 154 -4.65 3.78 7.43
N LYS A 155 -4.73 2.73 8.22
CA LYS A 155 -5.07 1.38 7.80
C LYS A 155 -6.51 1.07 8.20
N TYR A 156 -7.39 0.88 7.22
CA TYR A 156 -8.78 0.49 7.46
C TYR A 156 -8.90 -1.04 7.57
N ALA A 157 -9.86 -1.52 8.37
CA ALA A 157 -9.95 -2.93 8.75
C ALA A 157 -10.17 -3.91 7.59
N ASN A 158 -10.73 -3.45 6.47
CA ASN A 158 -10.95 -4.30 5.29
C ASN A 158 -9.96 -4.02 4.15
N ASP A 159 -9.06 -3.06 4.30
CA ASP A 159 -8.18 -2.57 3.24
C ASP A 159 -6.76 -3.06 3.46
N SER A 160 -6.14 -3.63 2.44
CA SER A 160 -4.79 -4.18 2.52
C SER A 160 -3.69 -3.10 2.44
N VAL A 161 -4.03 -1.92 1.94
CA VAL A 161 -3.12 -0.78 1.74
C VAL A 161 -3.50 0.36 2.69
N SER A 162 -2.52 0.93 3.40
CA SER A 162 -2.74 2.14 4.20
C SER A 162 -2.78 3.39 3.33
N GLU A 163 -3.63 4.37 3.65
CA GLU A 163 -3.73 5.64 2.93
C GLU A 163 -2.95 6.75 3.64
N TYR A 164 -2.20 7.56 2.88
CA TYR A 164 -1.61 8.79 3.42
C TYR A 164 -2.72 9.76 3.82
N CYS A 165 -2.73 10.20 5.07
CA CYS A 165 -3.73 11.15 5.58
C CYS A 165 -3.13 12.52 5.90
N GLY A 166 -1.83 12.60 6.15
CA GLY A 166 -1.20 13.83 6.61
C GLY A 166 0.19 13.62 7.18
N SER A 167 0.75 14.64 7.81
CA SER A 167 2.07 14.56 8.46
C SER A 167 2.10 15.36 9.76
N ILE A 168 2.79 14.84 10.76
CA ILE A 168 3.14 15.58 11.99
C ILE A 168 4.44 16.34 11.76
N ILE A 169 4.42 17.63 12.08
CA ILE A 169 5.46 18.59 11.73
C ILE A 169 5.93 19.29 13.00
N TYR A 170 7.23 19.54 13.13
CA TYR A 170 7.77 20.42 14.16
C TYR A 170 8.23 21.73 13.53
N ASP A 171 7.58 22.85 13.89
CA ASP A 171 7.88 24.17 13.29
C ASP A 171 9.11 24.87 13.91
N GLY A 172 9.77 24.23 14.87
CA GLY A 172 10.84 24.81 15.68
C GLY A 172 10.41 25.17 17.11
N SER A 173 9.10 25.24 17.37
CA SER A 173 8.52 25.58 18.66
C SER A 173 7.43 24.61 19.13
N LYS A 174 6.56 24.15 18.22
CA LYS A 174 5.38 23.33 18.50
C LYS A 174 5.22 22.24 17.46
N TYR A 175 4.45 21.21 17.83
CA TYR A 175 4.02 20.17 16.91
C TYR A 175 2.71 20.56 16.25
N LEU A 176 2.62 20.33 14.96
CA LEU A 176 1.47 20.62 14.11
C LEU A 176 1.09 19.36 13.36
N TYR A 177 -0.20 19.12 13.16
CA TYR A 177 -0.67 18.10 12.25
C TYR A 177 -1.19 18.74 10.98
N PHE A 178 -0.62 18.35 9.84
CA PHE A 178 -1.12 18.73 8.52
C PHE A 178 -2.04 17.64 8.00
N ASN A 179 -3.30 17.98 7.71
CA ASN A 179 -4.27 17.12 7.06
C ASN A 179 -4.18 17.28 5.54
N ALA A 180 -3.82 16.20 4.84
CA ALA A 180 -3.60 16.22 3.40
C ALA A 180 -4.90 16.27 2.59
N GLN A 181 -6.02 15.80 3.15
CA GLN A 181 -7.29 15.71 2.43
C GLN A 181 -7.93 17.08 2.22
N ASN A 182 -7.90 17.92 3.26
CA ASN A 182 -8.48 19.26 3.23
C ASN A 182 -7.42 20.38 3.16
N SER A 183 -6.13 20.02 3.16
CA SER A 183 -5.01 20.96 3.16
C SER A 183 -5.02 21.94 4.34
N THR A 184 -5.42 21.47 5.51
CA THR A 184 -5.46 22.26 6.74
C THR A 184 -4.34 21.86 7.69
N THR A 185 -3.99 22.76 8.60
CA THR A 185 -3.04 22.46 9.67
C THR A 185 -3.67 22.81 11.01
N ILE A 186 -3.44 21.96 12.00
CA ILE A 186 -3.96 22.13 13.36
C ILE A 186 -2.83 21.97 14.37
N LEU A 187 -3.03 22.50 15.57
CA LEU A 187 -2.08 22.38 16.68
C LEU A 187 -2.19 21.00 17.32
N VAL A 188 -1.05 20.32 17.51
CA VAL A 188 -1.02 19.10 18.35
C VAL A 188 -1.07 19.53 19.82
N SER A 189 -2.08 19.05 20.55
CA SER A 189 -2.28 19.35 21.97
C SER A 189 -1.19 18.71 22.86
N GLU A 190 -1.07 19.18 24.10
CA GLU A 190 -0.12 18.57 25.05
C GLU A 190 -0.56 17.16 25.49
N GLU A 191 -1.85 16.84 25.48
CA GLU A 191 -2.32 15.47 25.67
C GLU A 191 -1.88 14.55 24.52
N GLU A 192 -2.15 14.94 23.27
CA GLU A 192 -1.80 14.17 22.07
C GLU A 192 -0.28 13.97 21.97
N LYS A 193 0.50 15.02 22.23
CA LYS A 193 1.96 14.96 22.24
C LYS A 193 2.47 13.90 23.22
N LYS A 194 1.93 13.82 24.44
CA LYS A 194 2.30 12.79 25.41
C LYS A 194 1.98 11.39 24.90
N MET A 195 0.87 11.23 24.18
CA MET A 195 0.53 9.95 23.57
C MET A 195 1.52 9.59 22.45
N LEU A 196 1.83 10.53 21.56
CA LEU A 196 2.81 10.32 20.49
C LEU A 196 4.21 9.98 21.03
N GLU A 197 4.64 10.61 22.12
CA GLU A 197 5.89 10.30 22.81
C GLU A 197 5.88 8.91 23.45
N LYS A 198 4.76 8.50 24.05
CA LYS A 198 4.56 7.15 24.63
C LYS A 198 4.76 6.06 23.59
N PHE A 199 4.31 6.27 22.36
CA PHE A 199 4.52 5.34 21.23
C PHE A 199 5.85 5.54 20.51
N GLU A 200 6.74 6.39 21.03
CA GLU A 200 8.05 6.69 20.47
C GLU A 200 8.01 7.27 19.04
N ILE A 201 6.93 7.97 18.68
CA ILE A 201 6.76 8.56 17.36
C ILE A 201 7.57 9.85 17.23
N LEU A 202 7.58 10.70 18.25
CA LEU A 202 8.29 11.99 18.23
C LEU A 202 9.77 11.92 18.64
N LYS A 203 10.34 10.72 18.81
CA LYS A 203 11.75 10.57 19.22
C LYS A 203 12.67 10.81 18.02
N LYS A 204 13.68 11.67 18.22
CA LYS A 204 14.78 11.94 17.27
C LYS A 204 15.70 10.74 17.09
#